data_AF-A0A8T5SYY1-F1
#
_entry.id   AF-A0A8T5SYY1-F1
#
_cell.length_a   1.000
_cell.length_b   1.000
_cell.length_c   1.000
_cell.angle_alpha   90.00
_cell.angle_beta   90.00
_cell.angle_gamma   90.00
#
_symmetry.space_group_name_H-M   'P 1'
#
loop_
_entity.id
_entity.type
_entity.pdbx_description
1 polymer ?
#
loop_
_entity_poly.entity_id
_entity_poly.type
_entity_poly.pdbx_seq_one_letter_code
_entity_poly.pdbx_strand_id
1 'polypeptide(L)' 'MKVLDISGPMTQKQILGSVDQPERTVRYGIRRLLEKGILKKMSNLSDMRSVYYYLDPAIKSNFEFLGGKGDVKVSQIA' A
#
# COMPACT_ATOMS: atom_id res chain seq x y z
N MET A 1 -4.57 -1.31 -4.63
CA MET A 1 -3.35 -1.34 -3.81
C MET A 1 -3.40 -2.56 -2.89
N LYS A 2 -3.43 -3.76 -3.49
CA LYS A 2 -3.62 -5.04 -2.78
C LYS A 2 -2.38 -5.47 -2.00
N VAL A 3 -1.21 -4.97 -2.42
CA VAL A 3 0.07 -5.30 -1.81
C VAL A 3 0.16 -4.90 -0.34
N LEU A 4 -0.44 -3.76 0.07
CA LEU A 4 -0.45 -3.36 1.49
C LEU A 4 -1.38 -4.23 2.35
N ASP A 5 -2.38 -4.86 1.73
CA ASP A 5 -3.29 -5.75 2.45
C ASP A 5 -2.61 -7.10 2.75
N ILE A 6 -1.80 -7.58 1.80
CA ILE A 6 -1.09 -8.86 1.88
C ILE A 6 0.21 -8.72 2.69
N SER A 7 1.01 -7.69 2.39
CA SER A 7 2.36 -7.51 2.96
C SER A 7 2.40 -6.58 4.17
N GLY A 8 1.29 -5.94 4.50
CA GLY A 8 1.20 -4.99 5.61
C GLY A 8 1.79 -3.61 5.30
N PRO A 9 2.11 -2.81 6.33
CA PRO A 9 2.63 -1.46 6.14
C PRO A 9 3.96 -1.44 5.38
N MET A 10 4.07 -0.60 4.35
CA MET A 10 5.29 -0.49 3.54
C MET A 10 5.68 0.97 3.33
N THR A 11 6.99 1.22 3.25
CA THR A 11 7.50 2.52 2.82
C THR A 11 7.25 2.73 1.33
N GLN A 12 7.35 3.97 0.86
CA GLN A 12 7.22 4.26 -0.56
C GLN A 12 8.23 3.49 -1.43
N LYS A 13 9.47 3.35 -0.95
CA LYS A 13 10.52 2.59 -1.64
C LYS A 13 10.15 1.13 -1.80
N GLN A 14 9.61 0.53 -0.74
CA GLN A 14 9.14 -0.85 -0.75
C GLN A 14 7.93 -1.03 -1.67
N ILE A 15 6.98 -0.09 -1.68
CA ILE A 15 5.82 -0.13 -2.59
C ILE A 15 6.28 -0.05 -4.05
N LEU A 16 7.24 0.84 -4.36
CA LEU A 16 7.80 0.95 -5.70
C LEU A 16 8.46 -0.34 -6.17
N GLY A 17 9.14 -1.06 -5.28
CA GLY A 17 9.77 -2.34 -5.61
C GLY A 17 8.79 -3.51 -5.69
N SER A 18 7.55 -3.36 -5.20
CA SER A 18 6.58 -4.46 -5.14
C SER A 18 5.48 -4.38 -6.20
N VAL A 19 5.50 -3.34 -7.05
CA VAL A 19 4.51 -3.15 -8.11
C VAL A 19 5.20 -2.87 -9.44
N ASP A 20 4.72 -3.49 -10.50
CA ASP A 20 5.17 -3.21 -11.88
C ASP A 20 4.45 -1.99 -12.42
N GLN A 21 4.75 -0.81 -11.87
CA GLN A 21 4.20 0.47 -12.30
C GLN A 21 5.27 1.56 -12.26
N PRO A 22 5.21 2.55 -13.18
CA PRO A 22 6.12 3.68 -13.16
C PRO A 22 6.08 4.43 -11.83
N GLU A 23 7.23 4.92 -11.39
CA GLU A 23 7.36 5.59 -10.10
C GLU A 23 6.39 6.78 -9.93
N ARG A 24 6.21 7.57 -10.99
CA ARG A 24 5.28 8.70 -11.00
C ARG A 24 3.84 8.25 -10.76
N THR A 25 3.44 7.14 -11.36
CA THR A 25 2.11 6.54 -11.20
C THR A 25 1.90 6.05 -9.78
N VAL A 26 2.89 5.38 -9.20
CA VAL A 26 2.84 4.90 -7.82
C VAL A 26 2.74 6.07 -6.83
N ARG A 27 3.60 7.09 -6.98
CA ARG A 27 3.55 8.31 -6.16
C ARG A 27 2.20 9.02 -6.25
N TYR A 28 1.68 9.17 -7.47
CA TYR A 28 0.36 9.76 -7.69
C TYR A 28 -0.74 8.91 -7.04
N GLY A 29 -0.70 7.59 -7.20
CA GLY A 29 -1.65 6.66 -6.60
C GLY A 29 -1.66 6.74 -5.07
N ILE A 30 -0.49 6.69 -4.43
CA ILE A 30 -0.35 6.85 -2.98
C ILE A 30 -0.98 8.16 -2.52
N ARG A 31 -0.64 9.29 -3.19
CA ARG A 31 -1.21 10.60 -2.86
C ARG A 31 -2.74 10.59 -2.94
N ARG A 32 -3.31 10.08 -4.05
CA ARG A 32 -4.78 10.05 -4.24
C ARG A 32 -5.48 9.16 -3.23
N LEU A 33 -4.86 8.05 -2.83
CA LEU A 33 -5.44 7.14 -1.84
C LEU A 33 -5.37 7.71 -0.42
N LEU A 34 -4.33 8.48 -0.09
CA LEU A 34 -4.26 9.26 1.15
C LEU A 34 -5.34 10.35 1.20
N GLU A 35 -5.50 11.10 0.11
CA GLU A 35 -6.54 12.15 0.01
C GLU A 35 -7.95 11.59 0.18
N LYS A 36 -8.18 10.37 -0.30
CA LYS A 36 -9.45 9.64 -0.14
C LYS A 36 -9.61 8.98 1.23
N GLY A 37 -8.62 9.08 2.12
CA GLY A 37 -8.63 8.43 3.43
C GLY A 37 -8.50 6.91 3.40
N ILE A 38 -8.24 6.30 2.23
CA ILE A 38 -8.07 4.85 2.06
C ILE A 38 -6.74 4.39 2.65
N LEU A 39 -5.72 5.25 2.55
CA LEU A 39 -4.42 5.03 3.18
C LEU A 39 -4.22 5.97 4.36
N LYS A 40 -3.42 5.50 5.30
CA LYS A 40 -2.88 6.28 6.42
C LYS A 40 -1.36 6.19 6.45
N LYS A 41 -0.74 7.08 7.22
CA LYS A 41 0.71 7.15 7.41
C LYS A 41 1.06 6.82 8.85
N MET A 42 2.17 6.12 9.06
CA MET A 42 2.78 5.87 10.35
C MET A 42 4.26 6.21 10.29
N SER A 43 4.76 6.95 11.29
CA SER A 43 6.18 7.29 11.38
C SER A 43 7.04 6.04 11.39
N ASN A 44 8.11 6.03 10.59
CA ASN A 44 9.10 4.98 10.68
C ASN A 44 10.05 5.28 11.86
N LEU A 45 9.98 4.46 12.92
CA LEU A 45 10.81 4.64 14.11
C LEU A 45 12.29 4.32 13.88
N SER A 46 12.62 3.48 12.89
CA SER A 46 14.01 3.17 12.55
C SER A 46 14.65 4.22 11.65
N ASP A 47 13.83 4.96 10.89
CA ASP A 47 14.28 6.06 10.04
C ASP A 47 13.19 7.13 9.94
N MET A 48 13.29 8.15 10.79
CA MET A 48 12.29 9.24 10.87
C MET A 48 12.21 10.10 9.61
N ARG A 49 13.11 9.93 8.63
CA ARG A 49 13.00 10.60 7.31
C ARG A 49 11.99 9.90 6.40
N SER A 50 11.54 8.71 6.77
CA SER A 50 10.60 7.90 5.99
C SER A 50 9.31 7.63 6.76
N VAL A 51 8.30 7.14 6.03
CA VAL A 51 6.96 6.88 6.54
C VAL A 51 6.47 5.56 5.97
N TYR A 52 5.79 4.78 6.80
CA TYR A 52 5.04 3.61 6.37
C TYR A 52 3.62 4.02 5.96
N TYR A 53 3.15 3.41 4.87
CA TYR A 53 1.78 3.53 4.40
C TYR A 53 1.03 2.24 4.69
N TYR A 54 -0.20 2.35 5.18
CA TYR A 54 -1.05 1.20 5.48
C TYR A 54 -2.51 1.50 5.10
N LEU A 55 -3.28 0.44 4.86
CA LEU A 55 -4.72 0.56 4.61
C LEU A 55 -5.45 0.95 5.88
N ASP A 56 -6.40 1.88 5.76
CA ASP A 56 -7.29 2.20 6.86
C ASP A 56 -8.07 0.94 7.28
N PRO A 57 -7.97 0.49 8.55
CA PRO A 57 -8.70 -0.68 9.03
C PRO A 57 -10.22 -0.60 8.79
N ALA A 58 -10.81 0.60 8.86
CA ALA A 58 -12.24 0.80 8.61
C ALA A 58 -12.63 0.58 7.14
N ILE A 59 -11.66 0.68 6.22
CA ILE A 59 -11.85 0.47 4.79
C ILE A 59 -11.54 -0.99 4.41
N LYS A 60 -10.66 -1.66 5.16
CA LYS A 60 -10.32 -3.08 4.94
C LYS A 60 -11.56 -3.99 4.96
N SER A 61 -12.45 -3.79 5.93
CA SER A 61 -13.73 -4.52 6.03
C SER A 61 -14.61 -4.36 4.79
N ASN A 62 -14.60 -3.17 4.17
CA ASN A 62 -15.37 -2.89 2.96
C ASN A 62 -14.76 -3.58 1.72
N PHE A 63 -13.43 -3.75 1.67
CA PHE A 63 -12.77 -4.46 0.57
C PHE A 63 -12.96 -5.98 0.66
N GLU A 64 -13.02 -6.55 1.86
CA GLU A 64 -13.33 -7.97 2.05
C GLU A 64 -14.74 -8.31 1.55
N PHE A 65 -15.69 -7.39 1.72
CA PHE A 65 -17.06 -7.53 1.20
C PHE A 65 -17.14 -7.52 -0.34
N LEU A 66 -16.27 -6.76 -1.02
CA LEU A 66 -16.24 -6.65 -2.48
C LEU A 66 -15.33 -7.69 -3.15
N GLY A 67 -14.50 -8.37 -2.38
CA GLY A 67 -13.42 -9.25 -2.84
C GLY A 67 -13.83 -10.71 -3.00
N GLY A 68 -14.65 -11.03 -4.01
CA GLY A 68 -14.58 -12.35 -4.62
C GLY A 68 -13.13 -12.64 -5.03
N LYS A 69 -12.58 -13.77 -4.58
CA LYS A 69 -11.19 -14.23 -4.79
C LYS A 69 -10.61 -13.78 -6.14
N GLY A 70 -9.65 -12.87 -6.10
CA GLY A 70 -8.83 -12.50 -7.25
C GLY A 70 -7.37 -12.67 -6.89
N ASP A 71 -6.76 -13.79 -7.31
CA ASP A 71 -5.36 -14.10 -7.07
C ASP A 71 -4.46 -13.06 -7.76
N VAL A 72 -3.78 -12.23 -6.96
CA VAL A 72 -2.74 -11.32 -7.45
C VAL A 72 -1.40 -11.95 -7.10
N LYS A 73 -0.66 -12.39 -8.12
CA LYS A 73 0.71 -12.89 -7.97
C LYS A 73 1.62 -11.72 -7.59
N VAL A 74 1.90 -11.56 -6.30
CA VAL A 74 2.97 -10.69 -5.82
C VAL A 74 4.27 -11.44 -6.09
N SER A 75 5.11 -10.95 -7.01
CA SER A 75 6.43 -11.54 -7.23
C SER A 75 7.31 -11.24 -6.02
N GLN A 76 7.51 -12.24 -5.17
CA GLN A 76 8.58 -12.23 -4.19
C GLN A 76 9.91 -12.23 -4.96
N ILE A 77 10.70 -11.16 -4.81
CA ILE A 77 12.11 -11.17 -5.19
C ILE A 77 12.89 -11.45 -3.91
N ALA A 78 13.65 -12.54 -3.96
CA ALA A 78 14.49 -13.09 -2.89
C ALA A 78 15.72 -12.24 -2.58
#